data_AF-A0A8S3YES2-F1
#
_entry.id   AF-A0A8S3YES2-F1
#
_cell.length_a   1.000
_cell.length_b   1.000
_cell.length_c   1.000
_cell.angle_alpha   90.00
_cell.angle_beta   90.00
_cell.angle_gamma   90.00
#
_symmetry.space_group_name_H-M   'P 1'
#
loop_
_entity.id
_entity.type
_entity.pdbx_description
1 polymer ?
#
loop_
_entity_poly.entity_id
_entity_poly.type
_entity_poly.pdbx_seq_one_letter_code
_entity_poly.pdbx_strand_id
1 'polypeptide(L)'
;MAPSQGEPLPLPASAEEVKDIDSFYMVISKLTSCISTAVNEGKRVTAANTRLISQAAEEIRTATRSLLSIKSVASSSTPTSNSELKDEILACVREEIASVKKLVSANKPSYAQAAAATHGAPAPAGPTALRNSAPATKPAIIVSPTVEVNTRQEAVELFKKNINYRNANYAPARIQPVSNNKLRVEFDTETQRNDTLTRLEGKTGIKAEPVRKLRPMVILKGISKDVPADDLAKIIRQQNEEINEIISDDGEGLKLRFKRDNKNNNLYNVVLLVDPKVYRKMLTMGRISIDYQCVHVASFSPFLQCHRCLQFGHKKLRCTADQSFCSHCASTEHDVSNCSNKDKTDSDAKLPTHNTRFNTKLDTKHTANSNTCQRLRAMREKINNRVDYGYT
;
A
#
# COMPACT_ATOMS: atom_id res chain seq x y z
N MET A 1 -35.45 -31.45 31.14
CA MET A 1 -34.57 -31.10 32.26
C MET A 1 -33.27 -30.57 31.68
N ALA A 2 -33.03 -29.27 31.76
CA ALA A 2 -31.77 -28.67 31.29
C ALA A 2 -30.69 -28.90 32.35
N PRO A 3 -29.48 -29.36 32.00
CA PRO A 3 -28.42 -29.60 32.97
C PRO A 3 -27.96 -28.28 33.60
N SER A 4 -27.62 -28.36 34.88
CA SER A 4 -27.27 -27.23 35.73
C SER A 4 -26.04 -26.46 35.21
N GLN A 5 -25.97 -25.14 35.47
CA GLN A 5 -24.95 -24.23 34.96
C GLN A 5 -23.51 -24.45 35.51
N GLY A 6 -23.23 -25.58 36.16
CA GLY A 6 -21.95 -25.83 36.85
C GLY A 6 -21.28 -27.18 36.56
N GLU A 7 -21.86 -28.09 35.78
CA GLU A 7 -21.22 -29.38 35.49
C GLU A 7 -20.29 -29.32 34.27
N PRO A 8 -19.06 -29.87 34.36
CA PRO A 8 -18.15 -29.98 33.23
C PRO A 8 -18.76 -30.84 32.12
N LEU A 9 -18.64 -30.38 30.87
CA LEU A 9 -19.11 -31.16 29.72
C LEU A 9 -18.19 -32.38 29.54
N PRO A 10 -18.74 -33.54 29.16
CA PRO A 10 -17.94 -34.75 28.97
C PRO A 10 -16.97 -34.55 27.80
N LEU A 11 -15.67 -34.63 28.09
CA LEU A 11 -14.59 -34.59 27.10
C LEU A 11 -14.15 -36.02 26.72
N PRO A 12 -13.64 -36.22 25.48
CA PRO A 12 -13.26 -37.55 25.00
C PRO A 12 -11.91 -38.07 25.52
N ALA A 13 -11.15 -37.24 26.25
CA ALA A 13 -9.89 -37.59 26.88
C ALA A 13 -9.56 -36.58 27.99
N SER A 14 -8.80 -37.00 29.00
CA SER A 14 -8.29 -36.16 30.10
C SER A 14 -6.76 -36.07 30.08
N ALA A 15 -6.20 -34.95 30.57
CA ALA A 15 -4.77 -34.81 30.78
C ALA A 15 -4.17 -35.83 31.75
N GLU A 16 -4.97 -36.41 32.64
CA GLU A 16 -4.55 -37.47 33.58
C GLU A 16 -4.19 -38.79 32.87
N GLU A 17 -4.62 -38.97 31.62
CA GLU A 17 -4.31 -40.16 30.82
C GLU A 17 -2.88 -40.12 30.22
N VAL A 18 -2.16 -39.00 30.35
CA VAL A 18 -0.81 -38.83 29.81
C VAL A 18 0.22 -39.48 30.74
N LYS A 19 0.80 -40.60 30.29
CA LYS A 19 1.85 -41.36 31.01
C LYS A 19 3.19 -41.37 30.29
N ASP A 20 3.17 -41.20 28.98
CA ASP A 20 4.31 -41.24 28.06
C ASP A 20 4.02 -40.38 26.81
N ILE A 21 4.97 -40.34 25.87
CA ILE A 21 4.86 -39.53 24.65
C ILE A 21 3.72 -40.02 23.74
N ASP A 22 3.47 -41.33 23.67
CA ASP A 22 2.46 -41.89 22.76
C ASP A 22 1.04 -41.64 23.28
N SER A 23 0.82 -41.80 24.59
CA SER A 23 -0.42 -41.42 25.26
C SER A 23 -0.68 -39.91 25.17
N PHE A 24 0.36 -39.08 25.22
CA PHE A 24 0.23 -37.65 24.96
C PHE A 24 -0.31 -37.36 23.55
N TYR A 25 0.27 -37.97 22.51
CA TYR A 25 -0.22 -37.78 21.14
C TYR A 25 -1.67 -38.23 20.96
N MET A 26 -2.06 -39.33 21.63
CA MET A 26 -3.45 -39.81 21.62
C MET A 26 -4.43 -38.84 22.30
N VAL A 27 -4.07 -38.31 23.47
CA VAL A 27 -4.90 -37.32 24.19
C VAL A 27 -5.05 -36.03 23.38
N ILE A 28 -3.95 -35.50 22.84
CA ILE A 28 -3.98 -34.28 22.00
C ILE A 28 -4.81 -34.49 20.73
N SER A 29 -4.65 -35.63 20.06
CA SER A 29 -5.42 -35.94 18.84
C SER A 29 -6.92 -35.99 19.11
N LYS A 30 -7.34 -36.66 20.20
CA LYS A 30 -8.77 -36.73 20.61
C LYS A 30 -9.35 -35.36 20.98
N LEU A 31 -8.63 -34.55 21.74
CA LEU A 31 -9.09 -33.21 22.14
C LEU A 31 -9.13 -32.23 20.96
N THR A 32 -8.15 -32.31 20.05
CA THR A 32 -8.10 -31.45 18.84
C THR A 32 -9.19 -31.84 17.84
N SER A 33 -9.48 -33.14 17.70
CA SER A 33 -10.62 -33.63 16.92
C SER A 33 -11.95 -33.11 17.50
N CYS A 34 -12.12 -33.16 18.82
CA CYS A 34 -13.31 -32.61 19.50
C CYS A 34 -13.53 -31.12 19.22
N ILE A 35 -12.46 -30.31 19.31
CA ILE A 35 -12.52 -28.87 18.99
C ILE A 35 -12.87 -28.66 17.52
N SER A 36 -12.26 -29.43 16.62
CA SER A 36 -12.50 -29.31 15.17
C SER A 36 -13.95 -29.64 14.82
N THR A 37 -14.52 -30.70 15.40
CA THR A 37 -15.92 -31.08 15.22
C THR A 37 -16.86 -30.02 15.80
N ALA A 38 -16.60 -29.51 17.01
CA ALA A 38 -17.42 -28.47 17.64
C ALA A 38 -17.42 -27.14 16.87
N VAL A 39 -16.33 -26.82 16.15
CA VAL A 39 -16.20 -25.63 15.29
C VAL A 39 -16.90 -25.83 13.95
N ASN A 40 -16.81 -27.02 13.35
CA ASN A 40 -17.32 -27.27 12.00
C ASN A 40 -18.81 -27.62 11.97
N GLU A 41 -19.34 -28.29 13.00
CA GLU A 41 -20.77 -28.65 13.08
C GLU A 41 -21.63 -27.51 13.64
N GLY A 42 -21.03 -26.60 14.41
CA GLY A 42 -21.72 -25.44 14.98
C GLY A 42 -21.94 -24.34 13.94
N LYS A 43 -23.08 -24.35 13.23
CA LYS A 43 -23.47 -23.22 12.33
C LYS A 43 -23.59 -21.86 13.05
N ARG A 44 -23.53 -21.80 14.39
CA ARG A 44 -23.35 -20.60 15.22
C ARG A 44 -22.65 -20.96 16.54
N VAL A 45 -21.86 -20.05 17.09
CA VAL A 45 -21.19 -20.19 18.40
C VAL A 45 -22.24 -20.20 19.51
N THR A 46 -22.64 -21.40 19.97
CA THR A 46 -23.50 -21.54 21.14
C THR A 46 -22.67 -21.41 22.42
N ALA A 47 -23.30 -21.01 23.52
CA ALA A 47 -22.64 -20.94 24.83
C ALA A 47 -22.07 -22.31 25.27
N ALA A 48 -22.72 -23.41 24.85
CA ALA A 48 -22.27 -24.77 25.10
C ALA A 48 -20.99 -25.11 24.31
N ASN A 49 -20.93 -24.80 23.00
CA ASN A 49 -19.73 -25.06 22.19
C ASN A 49 -18.54 -24.23 22.68
N THR A 50 -18.79 -22.99 23.11
CA THR A 50 -17.74 -22.12 23.68
C THR A 50 -17.15 -22.72 24.96
N ARG A 51 -18.00 -23.26 25.85
CA ARG A 51 -17.56 -23.96 27.08
C ARG A 51 -16.78 -25.23 26.75
N LEU A 52 -17.27 -26.06 25.83
CA LEU A 52 -16.60 -27.30 25.41
C LEU A 52 -15.20 -27.03 24.84
N ILE A 53 -15.07 -26.06 23.93
CA ILE A 53 -13.78 -25.68 23.33
C ILE A 53 -12.83 -25.14 24.39
N SER A 54 -13.32 -24.31 25.32
CA SER A 54 -12.49 -23.76 26.39
C SER A 54 -11.98 -24.86 27.34
N GLN A 55 -12.85 -25.82 27.69
CA GLN A 55 -12.50 -26.94 28.56
C GLN A 55 -11.49 -27.88 27.87
N ALA A 56 -11.70 -28.22 26.60
CA ALA A 56 -10.76 -29.05 25.82
C ALA A 56 -9.39 -28.36 25.63
N ALA A 57 -9.37 -27.04 25.44
CA ALA A 57 -8.12 -26.28 25.32
C ALA A 57 -7.33 -26.26 26.66
N GLU A 58 -8.03 -26.22 27.80
CA GLU A 58 -7.37 -26.26 29.11
C GLU A 58 -6.82 -27.64 29.45
N GLU A 59 -7.51 -28.71 29.05
CA GLU A 59 -6.99 -30.08 29.13
C GLU A 59 -5.73 -30.26 28.26
N ILE A 60 -5.70 -29.70 27.05
CA ILE A 60 -4.50 -29.69 26.19
C ILE A 60 -3.32 -28.99 26.89
N ARG A 61 -3.56 -27.85 27.54
CA ARG A 61 -2.51 -27.15 28.30
C ARG A 61 -2.00 -27.97 29.47
N THR A 62 -2.90 -28.64 30.18
CA THR A 62 -2.57 -29.49 31.33
C THR A 62 -1.78 -30.73 30.88
N ALA A 63 -2.22 -31.40 29.82
CA ALA A 63 -1.51 -32.53 29.21
C ALA A 63 -0.08 -32.15 28.76
N THR A 64 0.07 -30.95 28.18
CA THR A 64 1.38 -30.43 27.75
C THR A 64 2.31 -30.17 28.94
N ARG A 65 1.76 -29.69 30.06
CA ARG A 65 2.52 -29.48 31.30
C ARG A 65 2.94 -30.81 31.93
N SER A 66 2.08 -31.82 31.93
CA SER A 66 2.38 -33.18 32.40
C SER A 66 3.53 -33.81 31.59
N LEU A 67 3.54 -33.64 30.26
CA LEU A 67 4.63 -34.13 29.41
C LEU A 67 5.97 -33.43 29.71
N LEU A 68 5.96 -32.11 29.94
CA LEU A 68 7.17 -31.37 30.33
C LEU A 68 7.72 -31.86 31.68
N SER A 69 6.84 -32.22 32.61
CA SER A 69 7.22 -32.84 33.88
C SER A 69 7.88 -34.22 33.66
N ILE A 70 7.32 -35.07 32.80
CA ILE A 70 7.88 -36.40 32.45
C ILE A 70 9.26 -36.24 31.78
N LYS A 71 9.42 -35.25 30.89
CA LYS A 71 10.69 -34.98 30.17
C LYS A 71 11.79 -34.43 31.08
N SER A 72 11.42 -33.74 32.17
CA SER A 72 12.37 -33.24 33.16
C SER A 72 13.01 -34.35 34.01
N VAL A 73 12.33 -35.51 34.16
CA VAL A 73 12.83 -36.67 34.91
C VAL A 73 13.73 -37.57 34.04
N ALA A 74 13.57 -37.55 32.71
CA ALA A 74 14.33 -38.40 31.78
C ALA A 74 15.72 -37.85 31.39
N SER A 75 16.14 -36.69 31.90
CA SER A 75 17.37 -36.00 31.46
C SER A 75 18.65 -36.41 32.21
N SER A 76 18.69 -37.58 32.85
CA SER A 76 19.90 -38.10 33.51
C SER A 76 20.32 -39.50 33.03
N SER A 77 20.74 -39.62 31.76
CA SER A 77 21.86 -40.49 31.31
C SER A 77 21.97 -40.54 29.76
N THR A 78 23.19 -40.29 29.28
CA THR A 78 23.75 -40.24 27.91
C THR A 78 23.80 -41.60 27.15
N PRO A 79 24.48 -41.77 25.99
CA PRO A 79 24.36 -41.14 24.66
C PRO A 79 24.34 -42.19 23.50
N THR A 80 23.82 -41.87 22.30
CA THR A 80 24.20 -42.56 21.04
C THR A 80 24.18 -41.57 19.88
N SER A 81 25.11 -41.73 18.94
CA SER A 81 25.61 -40.79 17.93
C SER A 81 24.54 -40.10 17.08
N ASN A 82 24.35 -38.80 17.32
CA ASN A 82 23.54 -37.87 16.51
C ASN A 82 23.93 -37.78 15.02
N SER A 83 25.02 -38.41 14.56
CA SER A 83 25.44 -38.40 13.16
C SER A 83 24.68 -39.41 12.30
N GLU A 84 24.40 -40.61 12.83
CA GLU A 84 23.71 -41.67 12.07
C GLU A 84 22.22 -41.34 11.88
N LEU A 85 21.57 -40.80 12.92
CA LEU A 85 20.20 -40.29 12.85
C LEU A 85 20.04 -39.13 11.85
N LYS A 86 21.06 -38.28 11.69
CA LYS A 86 21.01 -37.17 10.72
C LYS A 86 21.03 -37.69 9.29
N ASP A 87 21.85 -38.70 9.00
CA ASP A 87 21.96 -39.27 7.67
C ASP A 87 20.72 -40.09 7.29
N GLU A 88 20.11 -40.77 8.26
CA GLU A 88 18.86 -41.51 8.08
C GLU A 88 17.65 -40.58 7.84
N ILE A 89 17.56 -39.47 8.57
CA ILE A 89 16.52 -38.44 8.35
C ILE A 89 16.70 -37.77 6.97
N LEU A 90 17.94 -37.49 6.56
CA LEU A 90 18.23 -36.93 5.24
C LEU A 90 17.86 -37.89 4.10
N ALA A 91 18.03 -39.20 4.29
CA ALA A 91 17.61 -40.21 3.34
C ALA A 91 16.08 -40.28 3.21
N CYS A 92 15.35 -40.36 4.33
CA CYS A 92 13.88 -40.36 4.33
C CYS A 92 13.28 -39.10 3.68
N VAL A 93 13.82 -37.92 3.98
CA VAL A 93 13.33 -36.66 3.39
C VAL A 93 13.56 -36.62 1.88
N ARG A 94 14.65 -37.21 1.38
CA ARG A 94 14.92 -37.29 -0.08
C ARG A 94 13.95 -38.24 -0.79
N GLU A 95 13.61 -39.37 -0.20
CA GLU A 95 12.62 -40.31 -0.75
C GLU A 95 11.20 -39.73 -0.76
N GLU A 96 10.80 -39.03 0.31
CA GLU A 96 9.51 -38.31 0.38
C GLU A 96 9.42 -37.23 -0.71
N ILE A 97 10.48 -36.44 -0.92
CA ILE A 97 10.52 -35.42 -1.99
C ILE A 97 10.44 -36.06 -3.38
N ALA A 98 11.03 -37.24 -3.60
CA ALA A 98 10.95 -37.97 -4.86
C ALA A 98 9.53 -38.51 -5.14
N SER A 99 8.87 -39.05 -4.11
CA SER A 99 7.47 -39.52 -4.18
C SER A 99 6.49 -38.38 -4.44
N VAL A 100 6.66 -37.23 -3.77
CA VAL A 100 5.84 -36.03 -4.00
C VAL A 100 6.04 -35.46 -5.41
N LYS A 101 7.27 -35.46 -5.94
CA LYS A 101 7.52 -35.05 -7.34
C LYS A 101 6.82 -35.95 -8.36
N LYS A 102 6.73 -37.25 -8.10
CA LYS A 102 6.05 -38.23 -8.99
C LYS A 102 4.54 -38.02 -8.99
N LEU A 103 3.94 -37.70 -7.84
CA LEU A 103 2.51 -37.36 -7.71
C LEU A 103 2.16 -36.02 -8.35
N VAL A 104 3.05 -35.03 -8.29
CA VAL A 104 2.85 -33.70 -8.91
C VAL A 104 2.95 -33.75 -10.44
N SER A 105 3.72 -34.69 -11.00
CA SER A 105 3.84 -34.85 -12.46
C SER A 105 2.66 -35.60 -13.10
N ALA A 106 1.89 -36.37 -12.31
CA ALA A 106 0.75 -37.14 -12.80
C ALA A 106 -0.57 -36.34 -12.86
N ASN A 107 -0.63 -35.16 -12.24
CA ASN A 107 -1.90 -34.43 -12.02
C ASN A 107 -1.89 -32.97 -12.50
N LYS A 108 -1.08 -32.62 -13.50
CA LYS A 108 -1.17 -31.30 -14.15
C LYS A 108 -2.07 -31.39 -15.39
N PRO A 109 -3.15 -30.58 -15.49
CA PRO A 109 -3.83 -30.42 -16.77
C PRO A 109 -2.84 -29.82 -17.80
N SER A 110 -2.92 -30.31 -19.03
CA SER A 110 -2.08 -29.84 -20.12
C SER A 110 -2.32 -28.35 -20.39
N TYR A 111 -1.26 -27.63 -20.76
CA TYR A 111 -1.30 -26.21 -21.14
C TYR A 111 -2.39 -25.90 -22.19
N ALA A 112 -2.71 -26.86 -23.07
CA ALA A 112 -3.78 -26.73 -24.06
C ALA A 112 -5.20 -26.70 -23.44
N GLN A 113 -5.43 -27.38 -22.31
CA GLN A 113 -6.72 -27.43 -21.62
C GLN A 113 -6.94 -26.20 -20.73
N ALA A 114 -5.88 -25.63 -20.16
CA ALA A 114 -5.96 -24.39 -19.38
C ALA A 114 -6.17 -23.15 -20.26
N ALA A 115 -5.65 -23.16 -21.50
CA ALA A 115 -5.81 -22.05 -22.45
C ALA A 115 -7.24 -21.95 -23.04
N ALA A 116 -7.93 -23.07 -23.23
CA ALA A 116 -9.28 -23.12 -23.82
C ALA A 116 -10.39 -22.55 -22.91
N ALA A 117 -10.18 -22.53 -21.59
CA ALA A 117 -11.17 -22.05 -20.61
C ALA A 117 -11.21 -20.51 -20.43
N THR A 118 -10.35 -19.77 -21.14
CA THR A 118 -10.16 -18.31 -20.97
C THR A 118 -10.49 -17.47 -22.20
N HIS A 119 -11.31 -17.97 -23.12
CA HIS A 119 -11.87 -17.13 -24.18
C HIS A 119 -13.01 -16.26 -23.61
N GLY A 120 -12.65 -15.16 -22.93
CA GLY A 120 -13.62 -14.13 -22.54
C GLY A 120 -13.21 -13.12 -21.47
N ALA A 121 -12.10 -13.32 -20.75
CA ALA A 121 -11.68 -12.39 -19.69
C ALA A 121 -10.41 -11.62 -20.08
N PRO A 122 -10.41 -10.27 -20.09
CA PRO A 122 -9.18 -9.50 -20.29
C PRO A 122 -8.22 -9.72 -19.12
N ALA A 123 -6.96 -9.99 -19.43
CA ALA A 123 -5.90 -10.25 -18.46
C ALA A 123 -5.76 -9.13 -17.41
N PRO A 124 -5.44 -9.44 -16.14
CA PRO A 124 -5.08 -8.41 -15.16
C PRO A 124 -3.82 -7.69 -15.64
N ALA A 125 -3.92 -6.36 -15.73
CA ALA A 125 -2.82 -5.50 -16.17
C ALA A 125 -1.56 -5.79 -15.33
N GLY A 126 -0.49 -6.21 -16.00
CA GLY A 126 0.84 -6.36 -15.41
C GLY A 126 1.37 -5.05 -14.82
N PRO A 127 2.52 -5.09 -14.12
CA PRO A 127 3.14 -3.89 -13.57
C PRO A 127 3.27 -2.84 -14.68
N THR A 128 2.67 -1.67 -14.44
CA THR A 128 2.66 -0.56 -15.40
C THR A 128 4.10 -0.23 -15.76
N ALA A 129 4.49 -0.51 -17.01
CA ALA A 129 5.79 -0.16 -17.53
C ALA A 129 6.05 1.34 -17.28
N LEU A 130 7.18 1.65 -16.65
CA LEU A 130 7.60 3.00 -16.35
C LEU A 130 7.87 3.71 -17.68
N ARG A 131 7.10 4.77 -17.97
CA ARG A 131 7.28 5.57 -19.18
C ARG A 131 8.57 6.40 -19.09
N ASN A 132 9.48 6.15 -20.03
CA ASN A 132 10.71 6.92 -20.26
C ASN A 132 10.45 8.20 -21.10
N SER A 133 9.64 9.12 -20.61
CA SER A 133 9.69 10.48 -21.17
C SER A 133 9.42 11.50 -20.07
N ALA A 134 10.46 12.22 -19.66
CA ALA A 134 10.36 13.34 -18.73
C ALA A 134 9.69 14.53 -19.42
N PRO A 135 8.51 14.99 -18.99
CA PRO A 135 7.95 16.22 -19.51
C PRO A 135 8.40 17.38 -18.60
N ALA A 136 9.19 18.29 -19.17
CA ALA A 136 9.80 19.39 -18.44
C ALA A 136 8.72 20.39 -17.97
N THR A 137 8.45 20.44 -16.67
CA THR A 137 7.83 21.63 -16.09
C THR A 137 8.74 22.82 -16.33
N LYS A 138 8.19 23.96 -16.79
CA LYS A 138 8.97 25.19 -16.96
C LYS A 138 9.81 25.51 -15.71
N PRO A 139 11.07 25.95 -15.87
CA PRO A 139 11.90 26.48 -14.79
C PRO A 139 11.11 27.48 -13.95
N ALA A 140 11.10 27.34 -12.63
CA ALA A 140 10.26 28.16 -11.79
C ALA A 140 10.86 28.41 -10.40
N ILE A 141 10.41 29.50 -9.77
CA ILE A 141 10.73 29.85 -8.38
C ILE A 141 9.45 29.94 -7.55
N ILE A 142 9.58 29.71 -6.24
CA ILE A 142 8.59 30.06 -5.24
C ILE A 142 9.09 31.30 -4.50
N VAL A 143 8.30 32.37 -4.54
CA VAL A 143 8.51 33.57 -3.74
C VAL A 143 7.59 33.49 -2.53
N SER A 144 8.17 33.51 -1.33
CA SER A 144 7.46 33.52 -0.06
C SER A 144 7.64 34.90 0.59
N PRO A 145 6.55 35.59 0.99
CA PRO A 145 6.66 36.76 1.84
C PRO A 145 7.31 36.39 3.17
N THR A 146 8.20 37.25 3.67
CA THR A 146 8.74 37.16 5.04
C THR A 146 8.05 38.13 6.00
N VAL A 147 7.27 39.06 5.45
CA VAL A 147 6.33 39.92 6.18
C VAL A 147 4.94 39.29 6.22
N GLU A 148 4.13 39.67 7.20
CA GLU A 148 2.73 39.26 7.26
C GLU A 148 1.98 39.81 6.04
N VAL A 149 1.35 38.90 5.32
CA VAL A 149 0.57 39.20 4.12
C VAL A 149 -0.75 38.46 4.27
N ASN A 150 -1.86 39.19 4.19
CA ASN A 150 -3.19 38.66 4.44
C ASN A 150 -3.87 38.22 3.14
N THR A 151 -3.57 38.90 2.03
CA THR A 151 -4.19 38.60 0.74
C THR A 151 -3.21 38.11 -0.32
N ARG A 152 -3.73 37.35 -1.29
CA ARG A 152 -2.93 36.90 -2.45
C ARG A 152 -2.48 38.06 -3.33
N GLN A 153 -3.22 39.16 -3.34
CA GLN A 153 -2.92 40.35 -4.13
C GLN A 153 -1.75 41.13 -3.54
N GLU A 154 -1.74 41.33 -2.21
CA GLU A 154 -0.61 41.92 -1.48
C GLU A 154 0.70 41.17 -1.77
N ALA A 155 0.67 39.83 -1.84
CA ALA A 155 1.86 39.06 -2.19
C ALA A 155 2.38 39.40 -3.61
N VAL A 156 1.48 39.55 -4.60
CA VAL A 156 1.82 39.96 -5.96
C VAL A 156 2.42 41.37 -5.99
N GLU A 157 1.84 42.29 -5.24
CA GLU A 157 2.32 43.67 -5.15
C GLU A 157 3.69 43.74 -4.50
N LEU A 158 3.90 43.00 -3.41
CA LEU A 158 5.19 42.90 -2.73
C LEU A 158 6.28 42.36 -3.66
N PHE A 159 5.95 41.36 -4.49
CA PHE A 159 6.87 40.87 -5.52
C PHE A 159 7.18 41.94 -6.57
N LYS A 160 6.16 42.62 -7.12
CA LYS A 160 6.33 43.69 -8.12
C LYS A 160 7.12 44.89 -7.59
N LYS A 161 7.06 45.16 -6.28
CA LYS A 161 7.85 46.21 -5.62
C LYS A 161 9.33 45.85 -5.57
N ASN A 162 9.66 44.57 -5.41
CA ASN A 162 11.03 44.10 -5.24
C ASN A 162 11.77 43.82 -6.56
N ILE A 163 11.04 43.54 -7.64
CA ILE A 163 11.64 43.26 -8.95
C ILE A 163 10.81 43.80 -10.11
N ASN A 164 11.50 44.32 -11.13
CA ASN A 164 10.91 44.70 -12.41
C ASN A 164 11.73 44.12 -13.57
N TYR A 165 11.14 43.91 -14.73
CA TYR A 165 11.80 43.30 -15.88
C TYR A 165 12.05 44.28 -17.04
N ARG A 166 11.94 45.60 -16.80
CA ARG A 166 12.01 46.61 -17.87
C ARG A 166 13.37 46.64 -18.57
N ASN A 167 14.44 46.39 -17.82
CA ASN A 167 15.82 46.37 -18.33
C ASN A 167 16.32 44.95 -18.62
N ALA A 168 15.45 43.93 -18.53
CA ALA A 168 15.78 42.56 -18.88
C ALA A 168 15.34 42.26 -20.31
N ASN A 169 16.05 41.40 -21.01
CA ASN A 169 15.66 40.91 -22.34
C ASN A 169 14.59 39.79 -22.28
N TYR A 170 13.95 39.61 -21.13
CA TYR A 170 12.96 38.56 -20.89
C TYR A 170 11.90 39.01 -19.89
N ALA A 171 10.74 38.36 -19.95
CA ALA A 171 9.68 38.48 -18.96
C ALA A 171 9.37 37.09 -18.37
N PRO A 172 8.86 36.99 -17.14
CA PRO A 172 8.33 35.74 -16.62
C PRO A 172 7.21 35.21 -17.52
N ALA A 173 7.25 33.93 -17.86
CA ALA A 173 6.23 33.26 -18.66
C ALA A 173 4.88 33.23 -17.93
N ARG A 174 4.91 33.09 -16.59
CA ARG A 174 3.71 33.07 -15.76
C ARG A 174 3.99 33.48 -14.33
N ILE A 175 3.13 34.30 -13.75
CA ILE A 175 3.11 34.61 -12.31
C ILE A 175 1.77 34.13 -11.75
N GLN A 176 1.81 33.23 -10.77
CA GLN A 176 0.60 32.64 -10.21
C GLN A 176 0.66 32.59 -8.66
N PRO A 177 -0.37 33.12 -7.96
CA PRO A 177 -0.54 32.89 -6.54
C PRO A 177 -0.75 31.40 -6.23
N VAL A 178 -0.06 30.92 -5.20
CA VAL A 178 -0.20 29.56 -4.67
C VAL A 178 -0.62 29.61 -3.20
N SER A 179 -0.83 28.45 -2.58
CA SER A 179 -1.23 28.35 -1.16
C SER A 179 -0.24 29.07 -0.23
N ASN A 180 -0.75 29.53 0.92
CA ASN A 180 0.00 30.24 1.96
C ASN A 180 0.59 31.59 1.47
N ASN A 181 -0.17 32.32 0.65
CA ASN A 181 0.18 33.66 0.14
C ASN A 181 1.56 33.72 -0.55
N LYS A 182 2.01 32.60 -1.12
CA LYS A 182 3.24 32.52 -1.92
C LYS A 182 2.94 32.73 -3.40
N LEU A 183 3.98 33.00 -4.17
CA LEU A 183 3.91 33.12 -5.63
C LEU A 183 4.77 32.08 -6.29
N ARG A 184 4.24 31.47 -7.36
CA ARG A 184 5.02 30.70 -8.31
C ARG A 184 5.29 31.57 -9.53
N VAL A 185 6.55 31.72 -9.90
CA VAL A 185 6.98 32.46 -11.09
C VAL A 185 7.70 31.49 -12.02
N GLU A 186 7.19 31.35 -13.24
CA GLU A 186 7.69 30.43 -14.27
C GLU A 186 8.45 31.22 -15.36
N PHE A 187 9.50 30.60 -15.89
CA PHE A 187 10.40 31.14 -16.90
C PHE A 187 10.56 30.18 -18.06
N ASP A 188 11.00 30.68 -19.21
CA ASP A 188 11.23 29.83 -20.38
C ASP A 188 12.56 29.09 -20.30
N THR A 189 13.56 29.64 -19.59
CA THR A 189 14.88 29.02 -19.42
C THR A 189 15.35 28.98 -17.97
N GLU A 190 16.30 28.09 -17.66
CA GLU A 190 16.92 28.03 -16.33
C GLU A 190 17.80 29.26 -16.06
N THR A 191 18.39 29.84 -17.09
CA THR A 191 19.20 31.07 -16.99
C THR A 191 18.35 32.25 -16.51
N GLN A 192 17.15 32.44 -17.07
CA GLN A 192 16.19 33.47 -16.64
C GLN A 192 15.74 33.27 -15.18
N ARG A 193 15.48 32.01 -14.79
CA ARG A 193 15.13 31.65 -13.41
C ARG A 193 16.25 32.00 -12.44
N ASN A 194 17.49 31.62 -12.77
CA ASN A 194 18.65 31.84 -11.91
C ASN A 194 18.99 33.33 -11.81
N ASP A 195 18.93 34.09 -12.91
CA ASP A 195 19.08 35.55 -12.88
C ASP A 195 18.04 36.20 -11.95
N THR A 196 16.77 35.78 -12.05
CA THR A 196 15.74 36.28 -11.14
C THR A 196 16.04 35.93 -9.67
N LEU A 197 16.54 34.71 -9.37
CA LEU A 197 16.92 34.34 -8.00
C LEU A 197 17.99 35.28 -7.46
N THR A 198 19.08 35.47 -8.20
CA THR A 198 20.18 36.37 -7.82
C THR A 198 19.70 37.81 -7.60
N ARG A 199 18.77 38.31 -8.42
CA ARG A 199 18.20 39.66 -8.27
C ARG A 199 17.28 39.82 -7.05
N LEU A 200 16.72 38.72 -6.57
CA LEU A 200 15.86 38.67 -5.39
C LEU A 200 16.61 38.30 -4.10
N GLU A 201 17.85 37.83 -4.20
CA GLU A 201 18.72 37.59 -3.05
C GLU A 201 18.95 38.89 -2.26
N GLY A 202 18.79 38.81 -0.95
CA GLY A 202 18.96 39.95 -0.04
C GLY A 202 17.85 41.00 -0.07
N LYS A 203 16.80 40.86 -0.89
CA LYS A 203 15.65 41.77 -0.86
C LYS A 203 14.84 41.61 0.43
N THR A 204 14.40 42.74 1.00
CA THR A 204 13.64 42.73 2.24
C THR A 204 12.17 42.38 2.00
N GLY A 205 11.58 41.62 2.92
CA GLY A 205 10.17 41.25 2.89
C GLY A 205 9.82 40.04 2.01
N ILE A 206 10.76 39.48 1.24
CA ILE A 206 10.53 38.30 0.42
C ILE A 206 11.72 37.33 0.44
N LYS A 207 11.43 36.05 0.25
CA LYS A 207 12.41 34.98 0.04
C LYS A 207 12.07 34.24 -1.24
N ALA A 208 13.01 34.11 -2.16
CA ALA A 208 12.84 33.36 -3.40
C ALA A 208 13.66 32.07 -3.36
N GLU A 209 13.06 30.95 -3.75
CA GLU A 209 13.73 29.65 -3.83
C GLU A 209 13.34 28.93 -5.13
N PRO A 210 14.22 28.12 -5.75
CA PRO A 210 13.86 27.31 -6.90
C PRO A 210 12.75 26.33 -6.53
N VAL A 211 11.79 26.12 -7.45
CA VAL A 211 10.78 25.07 -7.30
C VAL A 211 11.49 23.72 -7.30
N ARG A 212 11.47 23.05 -6.15
CA ARG A 212 11.92 21.66 -6.04
C ARG A 212 10.83 20.72 -6.56
N LYS A 213 11.24 19.69 -7.29
CA LYS A 213 10.37 18.56 -7.59
C LYS A 213 10.00 17.82 -6.29
N LEU A 214 8.80 17.26 -6.26
CA LEU A 214 8.31 16.43 -5.18
C LEU A 214 9.06 15.11 -5.16
N ARG A 215 9.32 14.58 -3.96
CA ARG A 215 9.89 13.25 -3.81
C ARG A 215 8.85 12.17 -4.19
N PRO A 216 9.28 11.06 -4.81
CA PRO A 216 8.40 10.01 -5.24
C PRO A 216 7.89 9.18 -4.07
N MET A 217 6.81 8.42 -4.32
CA MET A 217 6.20 7.55 -3.32
C MET A 217 6.10 6.12 -3.84
N VAL A 218 6.35 5.17 -2.95
CA VAL A 218 6.08 3.74 -3.16
C VAL A 218 4.97 3.28 -2.23
N ILE A 219 4.24 2.25 -2.65
CA ILE A 219 3.32 1.51 -1.79
C ILE A 219 3.86 0.09 -1.59
N LEU A 220 3.97 -0.31 -0.33
CA LEU A 220 4.27 -1.69 0.05
C LEU A 220 2.94 -2.36 0.40
N LYS A 221 2.69 -3.52 -0.20
CA LYS A 221 1.38 -4.19 -0.12
C LYS A 221 1.44 -5.46 0.71
N GLY A 222 0.63 -5.53 1.76
CA GLY A 222 0.42 -6.74 2.54
C GLY A 222 1.46 -6.97 3.63
N ILE A 223 1.79 -5.94 4.40
CA ILE A 223 2.65 -6.04 5.59
C ILE A 223 1.82 -6.57 6.77
N SER A 224 2.36 -7.50 7.55
CA SER A 224 1.71 -7.97 8.79
C SER A 224 1.54 -6.84 9.81
N LYS A 225 0.39 -6.78 10.47
CA LYS A 225 0.13 -5.83 11.57
C LYS A 225 1.04 -6.03 12.78
N ASP A 226 1.70 -7.18 12.89
CA ASP A 226 2.71 -7.43 13.92
C ASP A 226 3.94 -6.53 13.76
N VAL A 227 4.18 -6.02 12.55
CA VAL A 227 5.26 -5.08 12.25
C VAL A 227 4.75 -3.63 12.42
N PRO A 228 5.22 -2.88 13.43
CA PRO A 228 4.83 -1.50 13.63
C PRO A 228 5.30 -0.63 12.46
N ALA A 229 4.42 0.26 11.99
CA ALA A 229 4.74 1.08 10.83
C ALA A 229 5.88 2.09 11.07
N ASP A 230 6.08 2.48 12.34
CA ASP A 230 7.12 3.43 12.73
C ASP A 230 8.51 2.78 12.67
N ASP A 231 8.59 1.46 12.83
CA ASP A 231 9.83 0.68 12.74
C ASP A 231 10.19 0.29 11.30
N LEU A 232 9.26 0.43 10.35
CA LEU A 232 9.46 0.00 8.96
C LEU A 232 10.70 0.61 8.32
N ALA A 233 10.98 1.89 8.59
CA ALA A 233 12.14 2.54 8.01
C ALA A 233 13.47 1.91 8.46
N LYS A 234 13.53 1.52 9.74
CA LYS A 234 14.68 0.84 10.32
C LYS A 234 14.80 -0.59 9.80
N ILE A 235 13.70 -1.34 9.77
CA ILE A 235 13.67 -2.73 9.29
C ILE A 235 14.10 -2.80 7.82
N ILE A 236 13.57 -1.92 6.97
CA ILE A 236 13.90 -1.88 5.54
C ILE A 236 15.40 -1.62 5.35
N ARG A 237 15.99 -0.67 6.09
CA ARG A 237 17.43 -0.39 6.05
C ARG A 237 18.27 -1.60 6.49
N GLN A 238 17.86 -2.27 7.56
CA GLN A 238 18.62 -3.40 8.12
C GLN A 238 18.57 -4.66 7.25
N GLN A 239 17.43 -4.97 6.64
CA GLN A 239 17.24 -6.23 5.91
C GLN A 239 17.46 -6.11 4.38
N ASN A 240 17.65 -4.92 3.85
CA ASN A 240 17.85 -4.69 2.42
C ASN A 240 19.11 -3.84 2.20
N GLU A 241 20.27 -4.48 2.23
CA GLU A 241 21.59 -3.84 2.08
C GLU A 241 21.65 -2.94 0.83
N GLU A 242 21.13 -3.43 -0.30
CA GLU A 242 21.12 -2.70 -1.57
C GLU A 242 20.31 -1.38 -1.53
N ILE A 243 19.38 -1.25 -0.56
CA ILE A 243 18.64 0.00 -0.30
C ILE A 243 19.42 0.87 0.69
N ASN A 244 20.03 0.25 1.70
CA ASN A 244 20.81 0.93 2.73
C ASN A 244 22.05 1.63 2.19
N GLU A 245 22.68 1.10 1.14
CA GLU A 245 23.85 1.72 0.49
C GLU A 245 23.53 3.03 -0.24
N ILE A 246 22.28 3.20 -0.70
CA ILE A 246 21.89 4.32 -1.58
C ILE A 246 20.99 5.35 -0.90
N ILE A 247 20.42 5.01 0.24
CA ILE A 247 19.54 5.89 0.99
C ILE A 247 20.37 6.96 1.70
N SER A 248 19.86 8.18 1.78
CA SER A 248 20.54 9.22 2.55
C SER A 248 20.47 8.96 4.06
N ASP A 249 21.55 9.27 4.77
CA ASP A 249 21.68 9.11 6.23
C ASP A 249 20.97 10.21 7.03
N ASP A 250 20.39 11.20 6.35
CA ASP A 250 19.64 12.31 6.94
C ASP A 250 18.29 11.92 7.58
N GLY A 251 17.97 10.62 7.61
CA GLY A 251 16.70 10.09 8.11
C GLY A 251 15.48 10.42 7.24
N GLU A 252 15.64 11.28 6.23
CA GLU A 252 14.56 11.68 5.34
C GLU A 252 14.46 10.74 4.13
N GLY A 253 15.50 9.96 3.83
CA GLY A 253 15.55 9.07 2.66
C GLY A 253 14.40 8.06 2.50
N LEU A 254 13.74 7.70 3.62
CA LEU A 254 12.55 6.85 3.64
C LEU A 254 11.63 7.26 4.78
N LYS A 255 10.47 7.86 4.43
CA LYS A 255 9.54 8.47 5.38
C LYS A 255 8.14 7.91 5.25
N LEU A 256 7.59 7.45 6.36
CA LEU A 256 6.19 7.01 6.44
C LEU A 256 5.24 8.16 6.09
N ARG A 257 4.35 7.97 5.10
CA ARG A 257 3.34 8.99 4.74
C ARG A 257 1.98 8.68 5.35
N PHE A 258 1.46 7.50 5.08
CA PHE A 258 0.19 7.03 5.64
C PHE A 258 0.03 5.53 5.43
N LYS A 259 -0.85 4.93 6.24
CA LYS A 259 -1.28 3.55 6.13
C LYS A 259 -2.57 3.47 5.30
N ARG A 260 -2.79 2.32 4.67
CA ARG A 260 -4.04 1.95 4.02
C ARG A 260 -4.45 0.57 4.48
N ASP A 261 -5.74 0.40 4.72
CA ASP A 261 -6.28 -0.90 5.05
C ASP A 261 -6.07 -1.89 3.89
N ASN A 262 -5.92 -3.15 4.25
CA ASN A 262 -5.88 -4.27 3.32
C ASN A 262 -7.21 -5.01 3.39
N LYS A 263 -7.53 -5.79 2.34
CA LYS A 263 -8.70 -6.69 2.35
C LYS A 263 -8.58 -7.74 3.45
N ASN A 264 -7.37 -8.19 3.75
CA ASN A 264 -7.09 -9.04 4.89
C ASN A 264 -6.86 -8.18 6.13
N ASN A 265 -7.68 -8.36 7.16
CA ASN A 265 -7.62 -7.58 8.40
C ASN A 265 -6.32 -7.76 9.19
N ASN A 266 -5.53 -8.82 8.96
CA ASN A 266 -4.25 -9.03 9.61
C ASN A 266 -3.09 -8.32 8.89
N LEU A 267 -3.35 -7.78 7.70
CA LEU A 267 -2.38 -7.08 6.89
C LEU A 267 -2.74 -5.59 6.76
N TYR A 268 -1.74 -4.78 6.43
CA TYR A 268 -1.93 -3.41 6.01
C TYR A 268 -1.03 -3.08 4.81
N ASN A 269 -1.38 -2.00 4.12
CA ASN A 269 -0.55 -1.42 3.08
C ASN A 269 0.02 -0.11 3.60
N VAL A 270 1.21 0.25 3.16
CA VAL A 270 1.86 1.49 3.60
C VAL A 270 2.40 2.26 2.42
N VAL A 271 2.26 3.57 2.47
CA VAL A 271 2.86 4.47 1.48
C VAL A 271 4.04 5.17 2.12
N LEU A 272 5.19 5.07 1.45
CA LEU A 272 6.44 5.69 1.87
C LEU A 272 6.83 6.78 0.87
N LEU A 273 7.27 7.92 1.37
CA LEU A 273 8.00 8.93 0.60
C LEU A 273 9.47 8.54 0.60
N VAL A 274 10.08 8.48 -0.57
CA VAL A 274 11.45 7.95 -0.72
C VAL A 274 12.28 8.84 -1.63
N ASP A 275 13.59 8.70 -1.58
CA ASP A 275 14.47 9.37 -2.54
C ASP A 275 14.33 8.82 -3.97
N PRO A 276 14.61 9.64 -5.00
CA PRO A 276 14.54 9.19 -6.39
C PRO A 276 15.43 7.97 -6.71
N LYS A 277 16.58 7.83 -6.06
CA LYS A 277 17.46 6.66 -6.21
C LYS A 277 16.85 5.41 -5.55
N VAL A 278 16.38 5.54 -4.31
CA VAL A 278 15.71 4.47 -3.54
C VAL A 278 14.44 4.01 -4.26
N TYR A 279 13.64 4.94 -4.79
CA TYR A 279 12.44 4.64 -5.56
C TYR A 279 12.72 3.69 -6.73
N ARG A 280 13.73 4.02 -7.55
CA ARG A 280 14.10 3.21 -8.70
C ARG A 280 14.55 1.83 -8.26
N LYS A 281 15.42 1.77 -7.25
CA LYS A 281 15.93 0.50 -6.72
C LYS A 281 14.82 -0.39 -6.21
N MET A 282 13.92 0.13 -5.38
CA MET A 282 12.79 -0.62 -4.83
C MET A 282 11.84 -1.14 -5.93
N LEU A 283 11.60 -0.36 -6.99
CA LEU A 283 10.77 -0.82 -8.11
C LEU A 283 11.47 -1.87 -8.98
N THR A 284 12.78 -1.75 -9.20
CA THR A 284 13.57 -2.75 -9.92
C THR A 284 13.60 -4.08 -9.15
N MET A 285 13.74 -4.04 -7.83
CA MET A 285 13.66 -5.24 -6.98
C MET A 285 12.25 -5.84 -6.99
N GLY A 286 11.21 -5.00 -7.04
CA GLY A 286 9.79 -5.41 -7.09
C GLY A 286 9.24 -6.03 -5.80
N ARG A 287 10.12 -6.56 -4.95
CA ARG A 287 9.84 -7.05 -3.59
C ARG A 287 11.00 -6.69 -2.68
N ILE A 288 10.70 -6.44 -1.41
CA ILE A 288 11.70 -6.14 -0.37
C ILE A 288 11.42 -6.98 0.88
N SER A 289 12.47 -7.26 1.65
CA SER A 289 12.39 -7.98 2.92
C SER A 289 11.92 -7.04 4.03
N ILE A 290 10.92 -7.48 4.80
CA ILE A 290 10.38 -6.79 5.97
C ILE A 290 10.07 -7.84 7.03
N ASP A 291 10.86 -7.83 8.10
CA ASP A 291 10.81 -8.79 9.18
C ASP A 291 10.90 -10.24 8.66
N TYR A 292 9.81 -11.02 8.77
CA TYR A 292 9.70 -12.39 8.27
C TYR A 292 8.99 -12.49 6.90
N GLN A 293 8.79 -11.37 6.19
CA GLN A 293 8.00 -11.30 4.95
C GLN A 293 8.76 -10.68 3.78
N CYS A 294 8.54 -11.20 2.57
CA CYS A 294 8.92 -10.53 1.32
C CYS A 294 7.73 -9.78 0.74
N VAL A 295 7.71 -8.46 0.87
CA VAL A 295 6.56 -7.59 0.58
C VAL A 295 6.67 -6.99 -0.81
N HIS A 296 5.57 -6.98 -1.56
CA HIS A 296 5.55 -6.43 -2.91
C HIS A 296 5.58 -4.89 -2.89
N VAL A 297 6.47 -4.33 -3.70
CA VAL A 297 6.61 -2.89 -3.93
C VAL A 297 5.90 -2.50 -5.22
N ALA A 298 5.11 -1.44 -5.18
CA ALA A 298 4.58 -0.80 -6.38
C ALA A 298 4.72 0.72 -6.34
N SER A 299 4.71 1.35 -7.52
CA SER A 299 4.68 2.80 -7.63
C SER A 299 3.38 3.36 -7.03
N PHE A 300 3.49 4.47 -6.31
CA PHE A 300 2.34 5.19 -5.78
C PHE A 300 2.28 6.61 -6.34
N SER A 301 1.22 6.92 -7.08
CA SER A 301 0.99 8.27 -7.61
C SER A 301 0.35 9.18 -6.56
N PRO A 302 0.83 10.43 -6.39
CA PRO A 302 0.15 11.45 -5.59
C PRO A 302 -1.19 11.92 -6.18
N PHE A 303 -1.57 11.42 -7.35
CA PHE A 303 -2.84 11.77 -7.99
C PHE A 303 -4.03 11.50 -7.06
N LEU A 304 -4.87 12.52 -6.91
CA LEU A 304 -6.05 12.48 -6.06
C LEU A 304 -7.26 13.03 -6.83
N GLN A 305 -8.31 12.23 -6.91
CA GLN A 305 -9.60 12.61 -7.44
C GLN A 305 -10.64 12.55 -6.32
N CYS A 306 -11.43 13.60 -6.17
CA CYS A 306 -12.47 13.66 -5.17
C CYS A 306 -13.66 12.81 -5.63
N HIS A 307 -14.03 11.80 -4.85
CA HIS A 307 -15.16 10.92 -5.17
C HIS A 307 -16.54 11.57 -4.96
N ARG A 308 -16.60 12.81 -4.43
CA ARG A 308 -17.85 13.57 -4.26
C ARG A 308 -18.11 14.49 -5.45
N CYS A 309 -17.17 15.37 -5.78
CA CYS A 309 -17.36 16.37 -6.84
C CYS A 309 -16.66 16.01 -8.16
N LEU A 310 -15.96 14.87 -8.21
CA LEU A 310 -15.19 14.35 -9.35
C LEU A 310 -14.06 15.27 -9.84
N GLN A 311 -13.77 16.36 -9.13
CA GLN A 311 -12.62 17.23 -9.39
C GLN A 311 -11.33 16.68 -8.77
N PHE A 312 -10.19 17.21 -9.22
CA PHE A 312 -8.87 16.73 -8.81
C PHE A 312 -8.29 17.56 -7.63
N GLY A 313 -7.31 16.99 -6.95
CA GLY A 313 -6.45 17.70 -5.99
C GLY A 313 -6.94 17.77 -4.55
N HIS A 314 -8.10 17.20 -4.23
CA HIS A 314 -8.60 17.12 -2.85
C HIS A 314 -9.36 15.82 -2.57
N LYS A 315 -9.44 15.46 -1.28
CA LYS A 315 -10.18 14.29 -0.80
C LYS A 315 -11.62 14.66 -0.48
N LYS A 316 -12.53 13.67 -0.47
CA LYS A 316 -13.96 13.84 -0.11
C LYS A 316 -14.15 14.62 1.19
N LEU A 317 -13.32 14.34 2.21
CA LEU A 317 -13.35 15.01 3.53
C LEU A 317 -13.04 16.53 3.47
N ARG A 318 -12.30 16.99 2.47
CA ARG A 318 -11.96 18.42 2.28
C ARG A 318 -12.68 19.03 1.09
N CYS A 319 -13.79 18.41 0.67
CA CYS A 319 -14.56 18.88 -0.48
C CYS A 319 -15.57 19.94 -0.04
N THR A 320 -15.47 21.12 -0.64
CA THR A 320 -16.37 22.27 -0.39
C THR A 320 -17.42 22.43 -1.48
N ALA A 321 -17.57 21.45 -2.37
CA ALA A 321 -18.58 21.50 -3.42
C ALA A 321 -19.95 21.19 -2.83
N ASP A 322 -20.95 21.99 -3.21
CA ASP A 322 -22.32 21.80 -2.75
C ASP A 322 -22.91 20.52 -3.34
N GLN A 323 -22.63 20.28 -4.63
CA GLN A 323 -23.13 19.12 -5.38
C GLN A 323 -22.21 17.90 -5.27
N SER A 324 -22.83 16.73 -5.16
CA SER A 324 -22.19 15.42 -5.33
C SER A 324 -22.60 14.79 -6.65
N PHE A 325 -21.69 14.01 -7.23
CA PHE A 325 -21.91 13.31 -8.48
C PHE A 325 -21.54 11.83 -8.33
N CYS A 326 -22.35 10.94 -8.91
CA CYS A 326 -22.04 9.53 -9.02
C CYS A 326 -20.73 9.32 -9.81
N SER A 327 -19.75 8.58 -9.28
CA SER A 327 -18.47 8.38 -10.00
C SER A 327 -18.60 7.54 -11.28
N HIS A 328 -19.72 6.82 -11.43
CA HIS A 328 -20.01 6.01 -12.60
C HIS A 328 -20.70 6.84 -13.70
N CYS A 329 -21.96 7.23 -13.49
CA CYS A 329 -22.75 7.95 -14.50
C CYS A 329 -22.81 9.47 -14.32
N ALA A 330 -22.21 9.98 -13.25
CA ALA A 330 -22.16 11.40 -12.90
C ALA A 330 -23.52 12.11 -12.79
N SER A 331 -24.58 11.36 -12.47
CA SER A 331 -25.82 11.93 -11.96
C SER A 331 -25.59 12.60 -10.60
N THR A 332 -26.33 13.67 -10.34
CA THR A 332 -26.38 14.37 -9.04
C THR A 332 -27.39 13.75 -8.06
N GLU A 333 -28.24 12.84 -8.54
CA GLU A 333 -29.38 12.31 -7.78
C GLU A 333 -28.99 11.14 -6.86
N HIS A 334 -27.86 10.49 -7.12
CA HIS A 334 -27.42 9.31 -6.37
C HIS A 334 -25.90 9.21 -6.23
N ASP A 335 -25.44 8.45 -5.24
CA ASP A 335 -24.04 8.01 -5.12
C ASP A 335 -23.82 6.73 -5.94
N VAL A 336 -22.56 6.41 -6.25
CA VAL A 336 -22.16 5.21 -7.00
C VAL A 336 -22.73 3.93 -6.40
N SER A 337 -22.92 3.86 -5.09
CA SER A 337 -23.53 2.72 -4.39
C SER A 337 -24.99 2.46 -4.77
N ASN A 338 -25.71 3.45 -5.29
CA ASN A 338 -27.12 3.34 -5.68
C ASN A 338 -27.31 3.59 -7.18
N CYS A 339 -26.22 3.51 -7.97
CA CYS A 339 -26.29 3.75 -9.40
C CYS A 339 -26.95 2.57 -10.14
N SER A 340 -28.04 2.84 -10.86
CA SER A 340 -28.74 1.84 -11.69
C SER A 340 -27.94 1.40 -12.93
N ASN A 341 -26.85 2.10 -13.25
CA ASN A 341 -26.00 1.81 -14.41
C ASN A 341 -24.66 1.14 -14.02
N LYS A 342 -24.49 0.60 -12.80
CA LYS A 342 -23.22 0.01 -12.34
C LYS A 342 -22.69 -1.12 -13.22
N ASP A 343 -23.59 -1.91 -13.80
CA ASP A 343 -23.25 -3.08 -14.61
C ASP A 343 -23.09 -2.73 -16.10
N LYS A 344 -23.33 -1.46 -16.47
CA LYS A 344 -23.13 -0.99 -17.85
C LYS A 344 -21.67 -0.67 -18.10
N THR A 345 -21.24 -0.87 -19.34
CA THR A 345 -19.86 -0.59 -19.76
C THR A 345 -19.52 0.89 -19.65
N ASP A 346 -18.22 1.19 -19.53
CA ASP A 346 -17.69 2.55 -19.39
C ASP A 346 -18.27 3.53 -20.44
N SER A 347 -18.60 3.07 -21.65
CA SER A 347 -19.11 3.88 -22.76
C SER A 347 -20.48 4.54 -22.54
N ASP A 348 -21.28 4.03 -21.59
CA ASP A 348 -22.63 4.55 -21.30
C ASP A 348 -22.64 5.62 -20.21
N ALA A 349 -21.51 5.79 -19.52
CA ALA A 349 -21.32 6.86 -18.55
C ALA A 349 -21.06 8.20 -19.27
N LYS A 350 -21.81 9.24 -18.89
CA LYS A 350 -21.62 10.61 -19.38
C LYS A 350 -21.12 11.48 -18.25
N LEU A 351 -19.90 12.02 -18.34
CA LEU A 351 -19.49 13.06 -17.40
C LEU A 351 -20.24 14.37 -17.68
N PRO A 352 -20.73 15.10 -16.65
CA PRO A 352 -21.38 16.38 -16.80
C PRO A 352 -20.24 17.36 -17.09
N THR A 353 -20.37 17.97 -18.25
CA THR A 353 -19.26 18.07 -19.18
C THR A 353 -18.30 19.22 -18.83
N HIS A 354 -17.02 18.93 -18.68
CA HIS A 354 -15.96 19.96 -18.80
C HIS A 354 -16.13 20.78 -20.08
N ASN A 355 -16.66 20.15 -21.14
CA ASN A 355 -16.96 20.79 -22.42
C ASN A 355 -17.90 21.98 -22.29
N THR A 356 -18.94 21.93 -21.45
CA THR A 356 -19.86 23.07 -21.28
C THR A 356 -19.19 24.21 -20.52
N ARG A 357 -18.43 23.90 -19.46
CA ARG A 357 -17.76 24.92 -18.63
C ARG A 357 -16.56 25.59 -19.30
N PHE A 358 -15.82 24.87 -20.15
CA PHE A 358 -14.56 25.32 -20.73
C PHE A 358 -14.55 25.32 -22.25
N ASN A 359 -15.72 25.17 -22.89
CA ASN A 359 -15.89 25.13 -24.34
C ASN A 359 -14.91 24.18 -25.06
N THR A 360 -14.76 22.97 -24.52
CA THR A 360 -13.89 21.92 -25.11
C THR A 360 -14.69 20.89 -25.89
N LYS A 361 -14.02 20.13 -26.77
CA LYS A 361 -14.62 19.03 -27.55
C LYS A 361 -14.05 17.67 -27.15
N LEU A 362 -13.91 17.43 -25.84
CA LEU A 362 -13.37 16.16 -25.34
C LEU A 362 -14.44 15.07 -25.44
N ASP A 363 -14.02 13.83 -25.66
CA ASP A 363 -14.90 12.69 -25.48
C ASP A 363 -15.44 12.66 -24.04
N THR A 364 -16.71 12.25 -23.90
CA THR A 364 -17.44 12.25 -22.62
C THR A 364 -18.10 10.90 -22.34
N LYS A 365 -17.94 9.92 -23.24
CA LYS A 365 -18.49 8.56 -23.15
C LYS A 365 -17.53 7.64 -22.39
N HIS A 366 -17.31 7.94 -21.12
CA HIS A 366 -16.48 7.15 -20.23
C HIS A 366 -16.79 7.51 -18.77
N THR A 367 -16.46 6.63 -17.82
CA THR A 367 -16.59 6.93 -16.39
C THR A 367 -15.53 7.93 -15.92
N ALA A 368 -15.80 8.62 -14.81
CA ALA A 368 -14.93 9.71 -14.32
C ALA A 368 -13.52 9.24 -13.94
N ASN A 369 -13.35 7.94 -13.69
CA ASN A 369 -12.09 7.32 -13.29
C ASN A 369 -11.44 6.55 -14.45
N SER A 370 -12.06 6.54 -15.63
CA SER A 370 -11.61 5.74 -16.76
C SER A 370 -10.23 6.18 -17.23
N ASN A 371 -9.40 5.19 -17.56
CA ASN A 371 -8.07 5.44 -18.08
C ASN A 371 -8.11 6.03 -19.50
N THR A 372 -9.25 6.06 -20.20
CA THR A 372 -9.40 6.71 -21.52
C THR A 372 -9.66 8.21 -21.42
N CYS A 373 -10.04 8.71 -20.23
CA CYS A 373 -10.34 10.12 -20.00
C CYS A 373 -9.10 11.01 -20.23
N GLN A 374 -9.14 11.83 -21.29
CA GLN A 374 -8.04 12.73 -21.65
C GLN A 374 -7.72 13.73 -20.53
N ARG A 375 -8.73 14.26 -19.85
CA ARG A 375 -8.55 15.21 -18.74
C ARG A 375 -7.84 14.56 -17.55
N LEU A 376 -8.24 13.34 -17.18
CA LEU A 376 -7.63 12.59 -16.09
C LEU A 376 -6.20 12.18 -16.44
N ARG A 377 -5.93 11.75 -17.69
CA ARG A 377 -4.56 11.51 -18.18
C ARG A 377 -3.69 12.75 -18.07
N ALA A 378 -4.15 13.88 -18.61
CA ALA A 378 -3.42 15.15 -18.57
C ALA A 378 -3.16 15.62 -17.13
N MET A 379 -4.10 15.41 -16.21
CA MET A 379 -3.90 15.74 -14.80
C MET A 379 -2.93 14.80 -14.08
N ARG A 380 -2.98 13.49 -14.36
CA ARG A 380 -1.99 12.52 -13.87
C ARG A 380 -0.59 12.88 -14.35
N GLU A 381 -0.46 13.20 -15.63
CA GLU A 381 0.81 13.62 -16.23
C GLU A 381 1.33 14.90 -15.57
N LYS A 382 0.51 15.95 -15.45
CA LYS A 382 0.89 17.19 -14.74
C LYS A 382 1.37 16.93 -13.32
N ILE A 383 0.75 16.00 -12.59
CA ILE A 383 1.16 15.64 -11.23
C ILE A 383 2.48 14.85 -11.26
N ASN A 384 2.62 13.89 -12.15
CA ASN A 384 3.83 13.09 -12.30
C ASN A 384 5.05 13.96 -12.69
N ASN A 385 4.87 14.98 -13.52
CA ASN A 385 5.94 15.90 -13.94
C ASN A 385 6.48 16.75 -12.79
N ARG A 386 5.69 16.91 -11.73
CA ARG A 386 6.11 17.59 -10.52
C ARG A 386 6.89 16.68 -9.59
N VAL A 387 6.95 15.38 -9.84
CA VAL A 387 7.66 14.39 -9.02
C VAL A 387 8.99 14.05 -9.66
N ASP A 388 10.04 13.97 -8.86
CA ASP A 388 11.34 13.50 -9.29
C ASP A 388 11.44 12.00 -9.11
N TYR A 389 11.14 11.24 -10.16
CA TYR A 389 11.34 9.80 -10.15
C TYR A 389 12.80 9.37 -10.40
N GLY A 390 13.70 10.33 -10.60
CA GLY A 390 15.12 10.09 -10.82
C GLY A 390 15.47 9.66 -12.24
N TYR A 391 14.54 9.68 -13.20
CA TYR A 391 14.89 9.45 -14.59
C TYR A 391 15.79 10.59 -15.08
N THR A 392 17.00 10.23 -15.49
CA THR A 392 17.97 11.12 -16.14
C THR A 392 17.77 11.10 -17.65
#